data_AF-A0AAF0WBB0-F1
#
_entry.id   AF-A0AAF0WBB0-F1
#
_cell.length_a   1.000
_cell.length_b   1.000
_cell.length_c   1.000
_cell.angle_alpha   90.00
_cell.angle_beta   90.00
_cell.angle_gamma   90.00
#
_symmetry.space_group_name_H-M   'P 1'
#
loop_
_entity.id
_entity.type
_entity.pdbx_description
1 polymer ?
#
loop_
_entity_poly.entity_id
_entity_poly.type
_entity_poly.pdbx_seq_one_letter_code
_entity_poly.pdbx_strand_id
1 'polypeptide(L)'
;MNPAFALNLNEPLNHASSFNLNEPADNFLFDLNQPANDGFFFDLNQPADGDTETEWQTNQRGTPAAAVQHKKRPKLSCDTRMQVLMWLLNNQTNGKLHRGSIQEAANNYNVTTRTISTIWSIAQRQKAAGQAYNMATKGHNAGRKRIQVQPNAITEINMGDRACIRDLAVQLKVSTSTANRMIKRGLIKPHTNPLHPALKDANLKQRVEWALNLLMGDTPAAKRQYYPMFNFVHIDEKWFYLSKKSQRVYLEKNEKGKYRAAKSSKFIPKVMFTAAVARPRFNANNECTFDGKLGIFPFTYQEPAKRASKNRAKGTIMTKVVESVGKKETRSMLINQIIPAIMEKWPISEGPKVIYIQQDNARTHINQDDAEWQQAHKQGDFTFILVQQPPNSPDLNILDLGFFRSIQSLMHKKMPKDVDDMMEAVHEAYFELDATTLGNVWLSYQYIMNEVLKVKGSNDYLVPHVNKKKLAAEGKLPFQVTAPMWAVHEAWNYLHGTG
;
A
#
# COMPACT_ATOMS: atom_id res chain seq x y z
N MET A 1 -50.38 6.30 13.76
CA MET A 1 -50.75 6.20 12.33
C MET A 1 -49.79 7.12 11.60
N ASN A 2 -48.74 6.69 10.90
CA ASN A 2 -48.54 5.58 9.96
C ASN A 2 -47.16 4.92 10.26
N PRO A 3 -46.98 3.59 10.08
CA PRO A 3 -45.82 2.86 10.61
C PRO A 3 -44.58 2.95 9.71
N ALA A 4 -43.42 3.00 10.35
CA ALA A 4 -42.11 2.89 9.73
C ALA A 4 -41.92 1.47 9.16
N PHE A 5 -41.67 1.36 7.86
CA PHE A 5 -41.26 0.11 7.22
C PHE A 5 -39.81 -0.20 7.61
N ALA A 6 -39.65 -1.19 8.50
CA ALA A 6 -38.38 -1.82 8.81
C ALA A 6 -37.99 -2.75 7.65
N LEU A 7 -36.75 -2.64 7.17
CA LEU A 7 -36.15 -3.59 6.23
C LEU A 7 -36.07 -4.98 6.88
N ASN A 8 -36.75 -5.96 6.28
CA ASN A 8 -36.74 -7.36 6.70
C ASN A 8 -35.60 -8.10 5.98
N LEU A 9 -34.52 -8.40 6.71
CA LEU A 9 -33.36 -9.17 6.23
C LEU A 9 -33.46 -10.68 6.58
N ASN A 10 -34.66 -11.19 6.89
CA ASN A 10 -34.86 -12.59 7.31
C ASN A 10 -35.49 -13.52 6.23
N GLU A 11 -35.47 -13.17 4.94
CA GLU A 11 -35.96 -14.09 3.90
C GLU A 11 -34.81 -14.73 3.09
N PRO A 12 -34.72 -16.08 3.04
CA PRO A 12 -33.74 -16.77 2.22
C PRO A 12 -34.19 -16.76 0.75
N LEU A 13 -33.31 -16.32 -0.15
CA LEU A 13 -33.47 -16.45 -1.60
C LEU A 13 -33.32 -17.92 -2.02
N ASN A 14 -34.38 -18.70 -1.84
CA ASN A 14 -34.51 -20.05 -2.41
C ASN A 14 -35.06 -19.96 -3.84
N HIS A 15 -34.18 -20.06 -4.84
CA HIS A 15 -34.55 -20.64 -6.12
C HIS A 15 -33.49 -21.66 -6.54
N ALA A 16 -33.74 -22.91 -6.16
CA ALA A 16 -33.07 -24.07 -6.68
C ALA A 16 -33.46 -24.27 -8.16
N SER A 17 -32.46 -24.35 -9.04
CA SER A 17 -32.57 -25.13 -10.27
C SER A 17 -31.42 -26.11 -10.30
N SER A 18 -31.79 -27.39 -10.43
CA SER A 18 -30.95 -28.56 -10.38
C SER A 18 -29.90 -28.55 -11.49
N PHE A 19 -28.62 -28.60 -11.14
CA PHE A 19 -27.56 -29.03 -12.05
C PHE A 19 -26.77 -30.17 -11.41
N ASN A 20 -26.96 -31.35 -11.99
CA ASN A 20 -26.25 -32.57 -11.68
C ASN A 20 -24.92 -32.59 -12.46
N LEU A 21 -23.79 -32.70 -11.77
CA LEU A 21 -22.47 -32.96 -12.37
C LEU A 21 -21.71 -33.94 -11.47
N ASN A 22 -22.01 -35.22 -11.64
CA ASN A 22 -21.07 -36.29 -11.34
C ASN A 22 -19.97 -36.28 -12.42
N GLU A 23 -18.72 -36.00 -12.03
CA GLU A 23 -17.47 -36.71 -12.41
C GLU A 23 -16.21 -35.94 -11.96
N PRO A 24 -15.04 -36.61 -11.81
CA PRO A 24 -14.15 -36.43 -10.67
C PRO A 24 -13.11 -35.32 -10.79
N ALA A 25 -12.64 -34.90 -9.61
CA ALA A 25 -11.68 -33.84 -9.37
C ALA A 25 -10.26 -34.21 -9.85
N ASP A 26 -9.74 -33.41 -10.79
CA ASP A 26 -8.30 -33.21 -10.92
C ASP A 26 -7.86 -32.00 -10.09
N ASN A 27 -7.02 -32.29 -9.11
CA ASN A 27 -6.40 -31.35 -8.19
C ASN A 27 -5.50 -30.34 -8.92
N PHE A 28 -6.07 -29.21 -9.33
CA PHE A 28 -5.32 -27.98 -9.60
C PHE A 28 -5.90 -26.84 -8.76
N LEU A 29 -5.59 -26.86 -7.46
CA LEU A 29 -5.78 -25.70 -6.59
C LEU A 29 -4.78 -24.62 -7.02
N PHE A 30 -5.25 -23.72 -7.89
CA PHE A 30 -4.50 -22.56 -8.36
C PHE A 30 -4.27 -21.61 -7.18
N ASP A 31 -3.05 -21.60 -6.64
CA ASP A 31 -2.65 -20.74 -5.52
C ASP A 31 -2.47 -19.29 -6.02
N LEU A 32 -3.46 -18.44 -5.75
CA LEU A 32 -3.44 -17.00 -6.05
C LEU A 32 -2.37 -16.22 -5.25
N ASN A 33 -1.56 -16.89 -4.41
CA ASN A 33 -0.53 -16.27 -3.57
C ASN A 33 0.92 -16.63 -3.96
N GLN A 34 1.21 -16.96 -5.23
CA GLN A 34 2.60 -16.85 -5.68
C GLN A 34 3.05 -15.39 -5.54
N PRO A 35 4.23 -15.11 -4.95
CA PRO A 35 4.70 -13.75 -4.80
C PRO A 35 4.94 -13.16 -6.19
N ALA A 36 4.01 -12.30 -6.63
CA ALA A 36 4.24 -11.41 -7.75
C ALA A 36 5.54 -10.65 -7.48
N ASN A 37 6.47 -10.77 -8.43
CA ASN A 37 7.75 -10.08 -8.40
C ASN A 37 7.52 -8.59 -8.16
N ASP A 38 8.25 -8.03 -7.19
CA ASP A 38 8.07 -6.70 -6.61
C ASP A 38 7.94 -5.61 -7.68
N GLY A 39 6.70 -5.14 -7.89
CA GLY A 39 6.38 -4.01 -8.74
C GLY A 39 5.44 -3.06 -7.99
N PHE A 40 6.01 -2.06 -7.32
CA PHE A 40 5.36 -0.88 -6.73
C PHE A 40 3.96 -1.11 -6.14
N PHE A 41 3.88 -1.55 -4.89
CA PHE A 41 2.65 -1.45 -4.10
C PHE A 41 2.94 -0.99 -2.67
N PHE A 42 2.05 -0.11 -2.21
CA PHE A 42 2.08 0.72 -1.00
C PHE A 42 2.32 -0.10 0.28
N ASP A 43 3.50 0.08 0.88
CA ASP A 43 3.82 -0.38 2.22
C ASP A 43 3.33 0.68 3.22
N LEU A 44 2.32 0.35 4.03
CA LEU A 44 1.74 1.25 5.03
C LEU A 44 2.78 1.70 6.09
N ASN A 45 3.88 0.96 6.22
CA ASN A 45 4.96 1.19 7.18
C ASN A 45 6.23 1.82 6.56
N GLN A 46 6.19 2.31 5.32
CA GLN A 46 7.30 3.11 4.79
C GLN A 46 7.19 4.57 5.26
N PRO A 47 8.26 5.15 5.85
CA PRO A 47 8.32 6.60 6.00
C PRO A 47 8.22 7.23 4.61
N ALA A 48 7.61 8.43 4.54
CA ALA A 48 7.60 9.20 3.31
C ALA A 48 9.05 9.38 2.87
N ASP A 49 9.37 9.05 1.61
CA ASP A 49 10.67 9.32 1.02
C ASP A 49 10.94 10.82 1.18
N GLY A 50 11.72 11.16 2.20
CA GLY A 50 12.35 12.46 2.31
C GLY A 50 13.47 12.47 1.28
N ASP A 51 13.32 13.33 0.27
CA ASP A 51 14.35 13.65 -0.70
C ASP A 51 15.68 13.94 0.03
N THR A 52 16.54 12.92 0.10
CA THR A 52 17.93 13.08 0.52
C THR A 52 18.78 12.61 -0.65
N GLU A 53 19.19 13.60 -1.44
CA GLU A 53 20.23 13.45 -2.46
C GLU A 53 21.50 12.87 -1.81
N THR A 54 21.67 11.55 -1.92
CA THR A 54 22.94 10.90 -1.57
C THR A 54 23.81 10.86 -2.82
N GLU A 55 24.85 11.68 -2.85
CA GLU A 55 25.89 11.68 -3.87
C GLU A 55 26.65 10.34 -3.86
N TRP A 56 26.44 9.53 -4.90
CA TRP A 56 27.21 8.31 -5.13
C TRP A 56 28.52 8.65 -5.85
N GLN A 57 29.62 8.72 -5.11
CA GLN A 57 30.96 8.74 -5.69
C GLN A 57 31.35 7.33 -6.17
N THR A 58 31.29 7.12 -7.49
CA THR A 58 31.82 5.91 -8.14
C THR A 58 33.35 5.99 -8.24
N ASN A 59 34.06 5.20 -7.44
CA ASN A 59 35.50 4.94 -7.62
C ASN A 59 35.72 4.01 -8.83
N GLN A 60 36.24 4.55 -9.92
CA GLN A 60 36.85 3.76 -11.00
C GLN A 60 38.33 3.56 -10.68
N ARG A 61 38.77 2.31 -10.45
CA ARG A 61 40.19 1.94 -10.52
C ARG A 61 40.54 1.67 -11.97
N GLY A 62 41.30 2.60 -12.56
CA GLY A 62 42.02 2.44 -13.82
C GLY A 62 43.37 3.14 -13.65
N THR A 63 44.44 2.47 -14.05
CA THR A 63 45.85 2.86 -14.00
C THR A 63 46.09 4.28 -14.55
N PRO A 64 46.98 5.10 -13.95
CA PRO A 64 47.09 6.52 -14.29
C PRO A 64 47.91 6.71 -15.57
N ALA A 65 47.24 6.87 -16.71
CA ALA A 65 47.83 7.61 -17.82
C ALA A 65 47.87 9.09 -17.39
N ALA A 66 49.04 9.72 -17.49
CA ALA A 66 49.30 11.09 -17.06
C ALA A 66 48.35 12.09 -17.76
N ALA A 67 47.19 12.33 -17.15
CA ALA A 67 46.27 13.36 -17.57
C ALA A 67 46.85 14.71 -17.15
N VAL A 68 47.23 15.53 -18.13
CA VAL A 68 47.54 16.95 -17.92
C VAL A 68 46.34 17.58 -17.23
N GLN A 69 46.45 17.81 -15.92
CA GLN A 69 45.43 18.51 -15.15
C GLN A 69 45.44 19.98 -15.57
N HIS A 70 44.57 20.35 -16.50
CA HIS A 70 44.22 21.76 -16.66
C HIS A 70 43.70 22.27 -15.31
N LYS A 71 44.39 23.25 -14.70
CA LYS A 71 43.92 23.94 -13.49
C LYS A 71 42.47 24.38 -13.71
N LYS A 72 41.51 23.72 -13.05
CA LYS A 72 40.11 24.14 -13.06
C LYS A 72 40.07 25.53 -12.44
N ARG A 73 39.71 26.55 -13.23
CA ARG A 73 39.51 27.90 -12.70
C ARG A 73 38.45 27.83 -11.60
N PRO A 74 38.69 28.38 -10.40
CA PRO A 74 37.71 28.35 -9.33
C PRO A 74 36.44 29.07 -9.78
N LYS A 75 35.29 28.39 -9.76
CA LYS A 75 33.99 29.00 -10.01
C LYS A 75 33.50 29.59 -8.70
N LEU A 76 33.29 30.90 -8.64
CA LEU A 76 32.69 31.55 -7.47
C LEU A 76 31.27 31.02 -7.25
N SER A 77 30.94 30.66 -6.00
CA SER A 77 29.58 30.29 -5.61
C SER A 77 28.64 31.50 -5.64
N CYS A 78 27.33 31.28 -5.54
CA CYS A 78 26.35 32.38 -5.45
C CYS A 78 26.67 33.29 -4.24
N ASP A 79 26.97 32.68 -3.10
CA ASP A 79 27.25 33.39 -1.84
C ASP A 79 28.53 34.20 -1.94
N THR A 80 29.60 33.64 -2.50
CA THR A 80 30.85 34.39 -2.69
C THR A 80 30.65 35.54 -3.67
N ARG A 81 29.83 35.36 -4.72
CA ARG A 81 29.49 36.46 -5.65
C ARG A 81 28.66 37.55 -4.96
N MET A 82 27.80 37.19 -4.01
CA MET A 82 27.05 38.14 -3.20
C MET A 82 27.96 38.89 -2.23
N GLN A 83 28.90 38.21 -1.57
CA GLN A 83 29.89 38.83 -0.69
C GLN A 83 30.77 39.83 -1.44
N VAL A 84 31.24 39.46 -2.65
CA VAL A 84 31.95 40.38 -3.55
C VAL A 84 31.10 41.62 -3.84
N LEU A 85 29.80 41.43 -4.13
CA LEU A 85 28.91 42.55 -4.40
C LEU A 85 28.72 43.45 -3.17
N MET A 86 28.50 42.88 -1.97
CA MET A 86 28.37 43.64 -0.74
C MET A 86 29.64 44.45 -0.45
N TRP A 87 30.82 43.84 -0.64
CA TRP A 87 32.10 44.53 -0.51
C TRP A 87 32.20 45.70 -1.49
N LEU A 88 31.81 45.51 -2.76
CA LEU A 88 31.80 46.58 -3.77
C LEU A 88 30.77 47.69 -3.44
N LEU A 89 29.61 47.33 -2.89
CA LEU A 89 28.58 48.29 -2.47
C LEU A 89 29.02 49.14 -1.28
N ASN A 90 29.88 48.60 -0.41
CA ASN A 90 30.50 49.34 0.69
C ASN A 90 31.65 50.25 0.22
N ASN A 91 32.21 49.99 -0.96
CA ASN A 91 33.33 50.74 -1.55
C ASN A 91 32.89 51.59 -2.76
N GLN A 92 31.71 52.21 -2.65
CA GLN A 92 31.21 53.18 -3.64
C GLN A 92 30.72 54.47 -2.98
N THR A 93 30.70 55.54 -3.77
CA THR A 93 30.05 56.80 -3.44
C THR A 93 29.18 57.23 -4.62
N ASN A 94 27.93 57.60 -4.36
CA ASN A 94 26.96 58.04 -5.38
C ASN A 94 26.85 57.09 -6.60
N GLY A 95 26.90 55.77 -6.37
CA GLY A 95 26.79 54.79 -7.45
C GLY A 95 28.10 54.47 -8.19
N LYS A 96 29.22 55.12 -7.84
CA LYS A 96 30.52 54.94 -8.48
C LYS A 96 31.51 54.29 -7.51
N LEU A 97 32.17 53.22 -7.95
CA LEU A 97 33.22 52.55 -7.18
C LEU A 97 34.42 53.47 -6.98
N HIS A 98 35.08 53.37 -5.83
CA HIS A 98 36.35 54.07 -5.61
C HIS A 98 37.44 53.55 -6.57
N ARG A 99 38.44 54.39 -6.85
CA ARG A 99 39.54 54.02 -7.74
C ARG A 99 40.34 52.89 -7.10
N GLY A 100 40.52 51.79 -7.84
CA GLY A 100 41.28 50.62 -7.37
C GLY A 100 40.43 49.52 -6.71
N SER A 101 39.18 49.79 -6.32
CA SER A 101 38.33 48.81 -5.62
C SER A 101 38.14 47.50 -6.39
N ILE A 102 38.11 47.55 -7.73
CA ILE A 102 38.02 46.34 -8.56
C ILE A 102 39.29 45.48 -8.45
N GLN A 103 40.47 46.11 -8.39
CA GLN A 103 41.75 45.41 -8.25
C GLN A 103 41.91 44.84 -6.84
N GLU A 104 41.49 45.59 -5.83
CA GLU A 104 41.53 45.17 -4.44
C GLU A 104 40.58 44.00 -4.17
N ALA A 105 39.33 44.07 -4.66
CA ALA A 105 38.41 42.92 -4.62
C ALA A 105 38.95 41.72 -5.41
N ALA A 106 39.60 41.94 -6.55
CA ALA A 106 40.20 40.86 -7.33
C ALA A 106 41.28 40.12 -6.53
N ASN A 107 42.13 40.87 -5.80
CA ASN A 107 43.14 40.32 -4.92
C ASN A 107 42.52 39.60 -3.71
N ASN A 108 41.55 40.24 -3.03
CA ASN A 108 40.90 39.73 -1.83
C ASN A 108 40.16 38.41 -2.06
N TYR A 109 39.50 38.28 -3.22
CA TYR A 109 38.73 37.08 -3.57
C TYR A 109 39.49 36.13 -4.52
N ASN A 110 40.78 36.40 -4.79
CA ASN A 110 41.65 35.61 -5.67
C ASN A 110 41.01 35.29 -7.04
N VAL A 111 40.45 36.31 -7.68
CA VAL A 111 39.82 36.21 -9.01
C VAL A 111 40.28 37.33 -9.92
N THR A 112 40.04 37.20 -11.23
CA THR A 112 40.41 38.25 -12.18
C THR A 112 39.56 39.51 -11.98
N THR A 113 40.14 40.68 -12.24
CA THR A 113 39.45 41.98 -12.27
C THR A 113 38.23 41.96 -13.20
N ARG A 114 38.29 41.19 -14.30
CA ARG A 114 37.16 40.96 -15.21
C ARG A 114 35.98 40.28 -14.53
N THR A 115 36.23 39.31 -13.64
CA THR A 115 35.19 38.63 -12.86
C THR A 115 34.46 39.62 -11.94
N ILE A 116 35.24 40.43 -11.20
CA ILE A 116 34.72 41.46 -10.30
C ILE A 116 33.92 42.51 -11.07
N SER A 117 34.47 43.01 -12.18
CA SER A 117 33.80 43.96 -13.07
C SER A 117 32.49 43.38 -13.62
N THR A 118 32.46 42.10 -14.00
CA THR A 118 31.23 41.44 -14.47
C THR A 118 30.17 41.36 -13.37
N ILE A 119 30.54 41.07 -12.13
CA ILE A 119 29.63 41.05 -10.97
C ILE A 119 29.03 42.45 -10.78
N TRP A 120 29.87 43.50 -10.80
CA TRP A 120 29.43 44.88 -10.69
C TRP A 120 28.46 45.28 -11.82
N SER A 121 28.78 44.97 -13.07
CA SER A 121 27.92 45.28 -14.22
C SER A 121 26.58 44.51 -14.19
N ILE A 122 26.54 43.29 -13.64
CA ILE A 122 25.28 42.56 -13.44
C ILE A 122 24.44 43.29 -12.38
N ALA A 123 25.05 43.68 -11.27
CA ALA A 123 24.36 44.41 -10.20
C ALA A 123 23.82 45.76 -10.69
N GLN A 124 24.62 46.56 -11.39
CA GLN A 124 24.17 47.85 -11.94
C GLN A 124 22.98 47.70 -12.89
N ARG A 125 22.96 46.65 -13.73
CA ARG A 125 21.79 46.35 -14.59
C ARG A 125 20.55 45.96 -13.80
N GLN A 126 20.70 45.13 -12.77
CA GLN A 126 19.59 44.76 -11.89
C GLN A 126 19.04 45.98 -11.13
N LYS A 127 19.93 46.85 -10.62
CA LYS A 127 19.56 48.11 -9.98
C LYS A 127 18.81 49.05 -10.93
N ALA A 128 19.29 49.23 -12.15
CA ALA A 128 18.62 50.06 -13.15
C ALA A 128 17.24 49.51 -13.56
N ALA A 129 17.06 48.18 -13.52
CA ALA A 129 15.78 47.52 -13.76
C ALA A 129 14.88 47.44 -12.52
N GLY A 130 15.27 48.01 -11.37
CA GLY A 130 14.51 47.94 -10.11
C GLY A 130 14.41 46.53 -9.52
N GLN A 131 15.29 45.61 -9.91
CA GLN A 131 15.27 44.21 -9.49
C GLN A 131 16.16 44.00 -8.25
N ALA A 132 15.77 43.04 -7.41
CA ALA A 132 16.65 42.53 -6.36
C ALA A 132 17.93 41.93 -6.96
N TYR A 133 19.07 42.08 -6.26
CA TYR A 133 20.34 41.54 -6.73
C TYR A 133 20.31 40.01 -6.74
N ASN A 134 20.47 39.40 -7.92
CA ASN A 134 20.57 37.96 -8.08
C ASN A 134 21.94 37.60 -8.67
N MET A 135 22.77 36.96 -7.85
CA MET A 135 24.14 36.55 -8.20
C MET A 135 24.28 35.05 -8.48
N ALA A 136 23.18 34.35 -8.73
CA ALA A 136 23.18 32.92 -9.03
C ALA A 136 24.08 32.57 -10.22
N THR A 137 24.76 31.43 -10.12
CA THR A 137 25.63 30.96 -11.20
C THR A 137 24.79 30.37 -12.33
N LYS A 138 25.11 30.72 -13.58
CA LYS A 138 24.49 30.11 -14.77
C LYS A 138 25.11 28.76 -15.15
N GLY A 139 25.80 28.10 -14.21
CA GLY A 139 26.49 26.84 -14.44
C GLY A 139 25.56 25.69 -14.83
N HIS A 140 24.31 25.72 -14.35
CA HIS A 140 23.27 24.75 -14.71
C HIS A 140 22.88 24.79 -16.20
N ASN A 141 23.14 25.91 -16.90
CA ASN A 141 22.92 26.06 -18.34
C ASN A 141 24.10 25.54 -19.17
N ALA A 142 25.21 25.18 -18.53
CA ALA A 142 26.39 24.64 -19.19
C ALA A 142 26.38 23.11 -19.14
N GLY A 143 26.65 22.48 -20.29
CA GLY A 143 26.74 21.03 -20.41
C GLY A 143 26.05 20.50 -21.66
N ARG A 144 26.19 19.19 -21.91
CA ARG A 144 25.52 18.52 -23.03
C ARG A 144 24.01 18.52 -22.79
N LYS A 145 23.25 19.03 -23.75
CA LYS A 145 21.77 18.93 -23.73
C LYS A 145 21.36 17.47 -23.64
N ARG A 146 20.34 17.19 -22.84
CA ARG A 146 19.82 15.84 -22.66
C ARG A 146 19.20 15.38 -23.99
N ILE A 147 19.34 14.09 -24.27
CA ILE A 147 18.60 13.46 -25.37
C ILE A 147 17.13 13.49 -24.99
N GLN A 148 16.32 14.18 -25.79
CA GLN A 148 14.88 14.19 -25.66
C GLN A 148 14.31 13.07 -26.53
N VAL A 149 13.49 12.23 -25.93
CA VAL A 149 12.70 11.22 -26.62
C VAL A 149 11.29 11.80 -26.78
N GLN A 150 10.67 11.59 -27.94
CA GLN A 150 9.31 12.08 -28.17
C GLN A 150 8.34 11.46 -27.16
N PRO A 151 7.36 12.21 -26.62
CA PRO A 151 6.43 11.70 -25.61
C PRO A 151 5.73 10.39 -26.00
N ASN A 152 5.42 10.21 -27.29
CA ASN A 152 4.67 9.05 -27.79
C ASN A 152 5.57 7.92 -28.31
N ALA A 153 6.89 8.11 -28.38
CA ALA A 153 7.80 7.12 -28.95
C ALA A 153 7.76 5.78 -28.19
N ILE A 154 7.45 5.80 -26.90
CA ILE A 154 7.32 4.57 -26.10
C ILE A 154 5.98 3.90 -26.39
N THR A 155 4.89 4.65 -26.53
CA THR A 155 3.53 4.12 -26.76
C THR A 155 3.35 3.52 -28.14
N GLU A 156 4.13 3.97 -29.13
CA GLU A 156 4.17 3.40 -30.48
C GLU A 156 4.87 2.03 -30.53
N ILE A 157 5.64 1.67 -29.49
CA ILE A 157 6.31 0.38 -29.38
C ILE A 157 5.37 -0.63 -28.70
N ASN A 158 5.20 -1.81 -29.31
CA ASN A 158 4.40 -2.89 -28.74
C ASN A 158 4.95 -3.31 -27.35
N MET A 159 4.07 -3.77 -26.44
CA MET A 159 4.48 -4.13 -25.08
C MET A 159 5.57 -5.21 -25.01
N GLY A 160 5.56 -6.18 -25.94
CA GLY A 160 6.59 -7.21 -26.02
C GLY A 160 7.98 -6.64 -26.33
N ASP A 161 8.06 -5.69 -27.26
CA ASP A 161 9.32 -5.08 -27.74
C ASP A 161 9.93 -4.07 -26.74
N ARG A 162 9.23 -3.80 -25.63
CA ARG A 162 9.69 -2.95 -24.52
C ARG A 162 9.68 -3.67 -23.17
N ALA A 163 9.70 -5.01 -23.17
CA ALA A 163 9.68 -5.81 -21.95
C ALA A 163 10.99 -5.71 -21.14
N CYS A 164 12.13 -5.47 -21.80
CA CYS A 164 13.40 -5.22 -21.13
C CYS A 164 14.02 -3.89 -21.53
N ILE A 165 14.87 -3.35 -20.63
CA ILE A 165 15.50 -2.04 -20.81
C ILE A 165 16.43 -1.98 -22.04
N ARG A 166 17.00 -3.12 -22.46
CA ARG A 166 17.88 -3.16 -23.64
C ARG A 166 17.05 -3.01 -24.92
N ASP A 167 15.98 -3.77 -25.05
CA ASP A 167 15.10 -3.74 -26.23
C ASP A 167 14.44 -2.37 -26.37
N LEU A 168 13.94 -1.82 -25.26
CA LEU A 168 13.41 -0.46 -25.22
C LEU A 168 14.45 0.57 -25.67
N ALA A 169 15.71 0.43 -25.25
CA ALA A 169 16.76 1.37 -25.65
C ALA A 169 17.08 1.29 -27.15
N VAL A 170 17.08 0.09 -27.73
CA VAL A 170 17.27 -0.13 -29.18
C VAL A 170 16.14 0.53 -29.95
N GLN A 171 14.87 0.28 -29.56
CA GLN A 171 13.70 0.85 -30.22
C GLN A 171 13.68 2.38 -30.13
N LEU A 172 14.06 2.94 -28.97
CA LEU A 172 14.18 4.39 -28.77
C LEU A 172 15.45 5.01 -29.38
N LYS A 173 16.34 4.21 -29.98
CA LYS A 173 17.65 4.65 -30.53
C LYS A 173 18.50 5.41 -29.51
N VAL A 174 18.49 4.96 -28.25
CA VAL A 174 19.31 5.52 -27.16
C VAL A 174 20.19 4.45 -26.53
N SER A 175 21.20 4.86 -25.77
CA SER A 175 21.96 3.90 -24.97
C SER A 175 21.12 3.37 -23.80
N THR A 176 21.35 2.11 -23.40
CA THR A 176 20.71 1.51 -22.21
C THR A 176 20.94 2.32 -20.94
N SER A 177 22.12 2.94 -20.80
CA SER A 177 22.42 3.86 -19.69
C SER A 177 21.57 5.13 -19.72
N THR A 178 21.17 5.60 -20.89
CA THR A 178 20.25 6.73 -21.05
C THR A 178 18.83 6.33 -20.68
N ALA A 179 18.35 5.18 -21.15
CA ALA A 179 17.05 4.64 -20.74
C ALA A 179 16.96 4.44 -19.22
N ASN A 180 18.02 3.91 -18.58
CA ASN A 180 18.05 3.74 -17.12
C ASN A 180 18.00 5.09 -16.38
N ARG A 181 18.71 6.12 -16.88
CA ARG A 181 18.61 7.47 -16.32
C ARG A 181 17.21 8.08 -16.52
N MET A 182 16.52 7.75 -17.60
CA MET A 182 15.13 8.18 -17.82
C MET A 182 14.18 7.51 -16.82
N ILE A 183 14.37 6.21 -16.54
CA ILE A 183 13.64 5.49 -15.49
C ILE A 183 13.88 6.12 -14.12
N LYS A 184 15.15 6.33 -13.73
CA LYS A 184 15.51 6.96 -12.44
C LYS A 184 14.95 8.39 -12.26
N ARG A 185 14.64 9.07 -13.36
CA ARG A 185 14.05 10.42 -13.37
C ARG A 185 12.51 10.40 -13.44
N GLY A 186 11.89 9.22 -13.53
CA GLY A 186 10.44 9.08 -13.67
C GLY A 186 9.90 9.39 -15.07
N LEU A 187 10.74 9.54 -16.09
CA LEU A 187 10.29 9.75 -17.48
C LEU A 187 9.80 8.45 -18.13
N ILE A 188 10.27 7.30 -17.63
CA ILE A 188 9.84 5.98 -18.03
C ILE A 188 9.44 5.25 -16.75
N LYS A 189 8.20 4.75 -16.69
CA LYS A 189 7.69 4.02 -15.55
C LYS A 189 7.81 2.51 -15.81
N PRO A 190 8.65 1.78 -15.05
CA PRO A 190 8.58 0.32 -15.04
C PRO A 190 7.20 -0.13 -14.60
N HIS A 191 6.64 -1.12 -15.28
CA HIS A 191 5.32 -1.66 -14.97
C HIS A 191 5.35 -3.19 -15.05
N THR A 192 4.74 -3.82 -14.07
CA THR A 192 4.51 -5.27 -14.05
C THR A 192 3.04 -5.49 -14.41
N ASN A 193 2.78 -6.39 -15.35
CA ASN A 193 1.43 -6.75 -15.79
C ASN A 193 1.02 -8.12 -15.20
N PRO A 194 0.40 -8.16 -14.00
CA PRO A 194 -0.07 -9.41 -13.40
C PRO A 194 -1.32 -9.94 -14.11
N LEU A 195 -1.49 -11.26 -14.08
CA LEU A 195 -2.73 -11.92 -14.52
C LEU A 195 -3.76 -11.90 -13.38
N HIS A 196 -4.96 -11.43 -13.67
CA HIS A 196 -6.08 -11.42 -12.73
C HIS A 196 -7.15 -12.46 -13.10
N PRO A 197 -7.84 -13.07 -12.13
CA PRO A 197 -8.96 -13.96 -12.42
C PRO A 197 -10.05 -13.23 -13.22
N ALA A 198 -10.55 -13.87 -14.28
CA ALA A 198 -11.67 -13.34 -15.05
C ALA A 198 -12.97 -13.39 -14.23
N LEU A 199 -13.68 -12.27 -14.17
CA LEU A 199 -15.01 -12.18 -13.56
C LEU A 199 -16.08 -12.43 -14.63
N LYS A 200 -17.10 -13.23 -14.29
CA LYS A 200 -18.29 -13.40 -15.13
C LYS A 200 -19.24 -12.23 -14.91
N ASP A 201 -20.16 -11.99 -15.85
CA ASP A 201 -21.16 -10.91 -15.72
C ASP A 201 -21.99 -10.98 -14.44
N ALA A 202 -22.33 -12.19 -13.98
CA ALA A 202 -23.01 -12.38 -12.70
C ALA A 202 -22.16 -11.89 -11.50
N ASN A 203 -20.85 -12.16 -11.51
CA ASN A 203 -19.93 -11.67 -10.48
C ASN A 203 -19.80 -10.14 -10.53
N LEU A 204 -19.74 -9.56 -11.73
CA LEU A 204 -19.69 -8.11 -11.91
C LEU A 204 -20.94 -7.45 -11.30
N LYS A 205 -22.13 -7.95 -11.62
CA LYS A 205 -23.40 -7.46 -11.06
C LYS A 205 -23.46 -7.58 -9.54
N GLN A 206 -23.07 -8.72 -8.97
CA GLN A 206 -23.04 -8.90 -7.51
C GLN A 206 -22.09 -7.91 -6.81
N ARG A 207 -20.95 -7.61 -7.42
CA ARG A 207 -20.01 -6.59 -6.89
C ARG A 207 -20.61 -5.18 -6.93
N VAL A 208 -21.33 -4.84 -7.99
CA VAL A 208 -22.05 -3.55 -8.10
C VAL A 208 -23.19 -3.46 -7.07
N GLU A 209 -24.00 -4.51 -6.97
CA GLU A 209 -25.11 -4.60 -6.02
C GLU A 209 -24.61 -4.46 -4.58
N TRP A 210 -23.52 -5.15 -4.25
CA TRP A 210 -22.84 -5.03 -2.96
C TRP A 210 -22.47 -3.58 -2.62
N ALA A 211 -21.77 -2.89 -3.52
CA ALA A 211 -21.37 -1.51 -3.30
C ALA A 211 -22.58 -0.56 -3.15
N LEU A 212 -23.65 -0.77 -3.94
CA LEU A 212 -24.88 0.03 -3.84
C LEU A 212 -25.64 -0.20 -2.53
N ASN A 213 -25.69 -1.44 -2.03
CA ASN A 213 -26.37 -1.79 -0.79
C ASN A 213 -25.67 -1.23 0.45
N LEU A 214 -24.38 -0.90 0.35
CA LEU A 214 -23.62 -0.25 1.40
C LEU A 214 -23.70 1.28 1.37
N LEU A 215 -24.41 1.88 0.40
CA LEU A 215 -24.74 3.31 0.37
C LEU A 215 -26.06 3.58 1.10
N MET A 216 -26.06 4.64 1.91
CA MET A 216 -27.25 5.12 2.61
C MET A 216 -28.30 5.66 1.62
N GLY A 217 -29.56 5.26 1.82
CA GLY A 217 -30.72 5.67 1.01
C GLY A 217 -31.16 4.60 0.01
N ASP A 218 -32.43 4.68 -0.41
CA ASP A 218 -33.07 3.63 -1.21
C ASP A 218 -33.13 3.91 -2.71
N THR A 219 -32.93 5.18 -3.11
CA THR A 219 -32.99 5.61 -4.51
C THR A 219 -31.59 6.00 -5.02
N PRO A 220 -31.30 5.90 -6.33
CA PRO A 220 -30.00 6.30 -6.89
C PRO A 220 -29.69 7.78 -6.66
N ALA A 221 -30.72 8.63 -6.56
CA ALA A 221 -30.56 10.05 -6.23
C ALA A 221 -30.13 10.26 -4.76
N ALA A 222 -30.66 9.46 -3.83
CA ALA A 222 -30.35 9.53 -2.40
C ALA A 222 -29.02 8.84 -2.04
N LYS A 223 -28.63 7.78 -2.77
CA LYS A 223 -27.39 7.03 -2.54
C LYS A 223 -26.16 7.89 -2.80
N ARG A 224 -25.59 8.43 -1.72
CA ARG A 224 -24.48 9.39 -1.76
C ARG A 224 -23.28 9.00 -0.90
N GLN A 225 -23.54 8.47 0.28
CA GLN A 225 -22.49 8.24 1.28
C GLN A 225 -22.64 6.83 1.84
N TYR A 226 -21.52 6.13 2.03
CA TYR A 226 -21.53 4.78 2.59
C TYR A 226 -21.98 4.80 4.05
N TYR A 227 -22.58 3.72 4.53
CA TYR A 227 -22.79 3.54 5.97
C TYR A 227 -21.45 3.67 6.73
N PRO A 228 -21.47 4.12 8.00
CA PRO A 228 -20.25 4.23 8.78
C PRO A 228 -19.62 2.87 9.12
N MET A 229 -20.34 1.75 8.94
CA MET A 229 -19.82 0.39 9.10
C MET A 229 -19.27 0.06 10.51
N PHE A 230 -19.71 0.77 11.55
CA PHE A 230 -19.31 0.49 12.93
C PHE A 230 -19.89 -0.80 13.53
N ASN A 231 -20.85 -1.41 12.82
CA ASN A 231 -21.45 -2.70 13.10
C ASN A 231 -20.89 -3.83 12.21
N PHE A 232 -19.90 -3.57 11.37
CA PHE A 232 -19.27 -4.60 10.55
C PHE A 232 -18.01 -5.16 11.22
N VAL A 233 -17.89 -6.49 11.17
CA VAL A 233 -16.69 -7.24 11.48
C VAL A 233 -16.32 -8.01 10.22
N HIS A 234 -15.07 -7.87 9.76
CA HIS A 234 -14.55 -8.67 8.67
C HIS A 234 -13.72 -9.81 9.27
N ILE A 235 -13.99 -11.02 8.79
CA ILE A 235 -13.19 -12.21 9.07
C ILE A 235 -12.60 -12.75 7.77
N ASP A 236 -11.43 -13.37 7.89
CA ASP A 236 -10.73 -13.99 6.78
C ASP A 236 -9.56 -14.84 7.29
N GLU A 237 -9.12 -15.81 6.48
CA GLU A 237 -8.03 -16.73 6.79
C GLU A 237 -6.79 -16.43 5.97
N LYS A 238 -5.61 -16.53 6.60
CA LYS A 238 -4.34 -16.40 5.91
C LYS A 238 -3.30 -17.40 6.37
N TRP A 239 -2.62 -17.99 5.39
CA TRP A 239 -1.36 -18.70 5.60
C TRP A 239 -0.20 -17.72 5.81
N PHE A 240 0.37 -17.75 7.00
CA PHE A 240 1.64 -17.09 7.30
C PHE A 240 2.79 -18.09 7.16
N TYR A 241 3.83 -17.70 6.44
CA TYR A 241 5.00 -18.52 6.18
C TYR A 241 6.16 -18.09 7.07
N LEU A 242 6.91 -19.05 7.61
CA LEU A 242 8.06 -18.79 8.49
C LEU A 242 9.11 -17.89 7.83
N SER A 243 9.28 -18.01 6.52
CA SER A 243 10.31 -17.30 5.78
C SER A 243 9.92 -17.02 4.35
N LYS A 244 10.34 -15.87 3.81
CA LYS A 244 10.27 -15.60 2.36
C LYS A 244 11.41 -16.31 1.62
N LYS A 245 11.15 -16.75 0.39
CA LYS A 245 12.18 -17.30 -0.52
C LYS A 245 13.33 -16.32 -0.76
N SER A 246 12.98 -15.05 -0.99
CA SER A 246 13.91 -13.93 -1.07
C SER A 246 13.45 -12.85 -0.10
N GLN A 247 14.40 -12.27 0.62
CA GLN A 247 14.14 -11.17 1.55
C GLN A 247 15.16 -10.08 1.31
N ARG A 248 14.67 -8.87 1.02
CA ARG A 248 15.51 -7.71 0.85
C ARG A 248 15.96 -7.21 2.21
N VAL A 249 17.27 -7.08 2.38
CA VAL A 249 17.93 -6.45 3.53
C VAL A 249 18.98 -5.49 2.99
N TYR A 250 19.23 -4.41 3.72
CA TYR A 250 20.34 -3.50 3.41
C TYR A 250 21.54 -3.95 4.23
N LEU A 251 22.67 -4.15 3.56
CA LEU A 251 23.93 -4.55 4.17
C LEU A 251 24.93 -3.40 4.03
N GLU A 252 25.86 -3.28 4.98
CA GLU A 252 26.99 -2.38 4.81
C GLU A 252 27.83 -2.80 3.59
N LYS A 253 28.58 -1.86 2.99
CA LYS A 253 29.37 -2.08 1.76
C LYS A 253 30.27 -3.33 1.82
N ASN A 254 30.80 -3.65 3.01
CA ASN A 254 31.70 -4.77 3.24
C ASN A 254 31.08 -5.87 4.13
N GLU A 255 29.79 -5.77 4.48
CA GLU A 255 29.12 -6.77 5.30
C GLU A 255 28.79 -8.01 4.48
N LYS A 256 29.17 -9.18 4.99
CA LYS A 256 28.81 -10.46 4.37
C LYS A 256 27.39 -10.84 4.78
N GLY A 257 26.49 -10.95 3.80
CA GLY A 257 25.12 -11.38 4.04
C GLY A 257 25.04 -12.78 4.68
N LYS A 258 24.10 -12.94 5.62
CA LYS A 258 23.84 -14.22 6.28
C LYS A 258 23.35 -15.26 5.27
N TYR A 259 24.02 -16.41 5.22
CA TYR A 259 23.58 -17.53 4.40
C TYR A 259 22.29 -18.14 4.97
N ARG A 260 21.24 -18.25 4.15
CA ARG A 260 19.96 -18.87 4.51
C ARG A 260 19.80 -20.15 3.69
N ALA A 261 19.75 -21.29 4.37
CA ALA A 261 19.58 -22.59 3.75
C ALA A 261 18.30 -23.28 4.26
N ALA A 262 17.59 -23.91 3.34
CA ALA A 262 16.49 -24.80 3.63
C ALA A 262 16.56 -25.97 2.64
N LYS A 263 16.07 -27.15 3.04
CA LYS A 263 16.06 -28.34 2.16
C LYS A 263 15.22 -28.13 0.90
N SER A 264 14.17 -27.31 0.98
CA SER A 264 13.30 -26.98 -0.16
C SER A 264 12.55 -25.67 0.09
N SER A 265 12.44 -24.85 -0.95
CA SER A 265 11.61 -23.65 -0.93
C SER A 265 10.10 -23.94 -1.07
N LYS A 266 9.72 -25.20 -1.33
CA LYS A 266 8.31 -25.64 -1.44
C LYS A 266 7.71 -26.02 -0.09
N PHE A 267 8.55 -26.45 0.86
CA PHE A 267 8.13 -26.95 2.18
C PHE A 267 8.54 -25.98 3.29
N ILE A 268 8.29 -24.68 3.10
CA ILE A 268 8.48 -23.68 4.15
C ILE A 268 7.36 -23.87 5.17
N PRO A 269 7.67 -24.00 6.48
CA PRO A 269 6.64 -24.10 7.51
C PRO A 269 5.67 -22.93 7.42
N LYS A 270 4.37 -23.25 7.55
CA LYS A 270 3.28 -22.28 7.48
C LYS A 270 2.19 -22.62 8.49
N VAL A 271 1.53 -21.59 9.00
CA VAL A 271 0.38 -21.72 9.91
C VAL A 271 -0.75 -20.86 9.35
N MET A 272 -1.96 -21.41 9.33
CA MET A 272 -3.16 -20.66 8.98
C MET A 272 -3.66 -19.93 10.22
N PHE A 273 -4.00 -18.66 10.05
CA PHE A 273 -4.67 -17.87 11.07
C PHE A 273 -5.99 -17.37 10.49
N THR A 274 -7.05 -17.32 11.30
CA THR A 274 -8.20 -16.45 11.02
C THR A 274 -8.03 -15.16 11.81
N ALA A 275 -8.38 -14.02 11.22
CA ALA A 275 -8.38 -12.75 11.93
C ALA A 275 -9.78 -12.15 11.91
N ALA A 276 -10.13 -11.41 12.96
CA ALA A 276 -11.36 -10.64 13.04
C ALA A 276 -11.02 -9.17 13.30
N VAL A 277 -11.55 -8.28 12.47
CA VAL A 277 -11.35 -6.83 12.61
C VAL A 277 -12.64 -6.06 12.40
N ALA A 278 -12.83 -5.04 13.21
CA ALA A 278 -13.91 -4.06 13.10
C ALA A 278 -13.35 -2.69 12.71
N ARG A 279 -14.23 -1.73 12.49
CA ARG A 279 -13.82 -0.35 12.24
C ARG A 279 -13.37 0.33 13.55
N PRO A 280 -12.15 0.89 13.62
CA PRO A 280 -11.69 1.61 14.81
C PRO A 280 -12.50 2.89 15.05
N ARG A 281 -12.59 3.30 16.32
CA ARG A 281 -13.32 4.48 16.78
C ARG A 281 -12.37 5.40 17.54
N PHE A 282 -12.55 6.69 17.31
CA PHE A 282 -11.76 7.75 17.91
C PHE A 282 -12.71 8.79 18.52
N ASN A 283 -12.32 9.38 19.64
CA ASN A 283 -13.07 10.48 20.25
C ASN A 283 -12.82 11.82 19.52
N ALA A 284 -13.45 12.90 20.00
CA ALA A 284 -13.30 14.24 19.42
C ALA A 284 -11.85 14.79 19.47
N ASN A 285 -11.01 14.26 20.36
CA ASN A 285 -9.59 14.61 20.48
C ASN A 285 -8.68 13.73 19.59
N ASN A 286 -9.26 12.89 18.72
CA ASN A 286 -8.57 11.88 17.92
C ASN A 286 -7.84 10.79 18.74
N GLU A 287 -8.25 10.56 19.99
CA GLU A 287 -7.73 9.46 20.79
C GLU A 287 -8.53 8.18 20.48
N CYS A 288 -7.82 7.07 20.32
CA CYS A 288 -8.43 5.78 19.99
C CYS A 288 -9.22 5.23 21.19
N THR A 289 -10.54 5.14 21.06
CA THR A 289 -11.42 4.54 22.09
C THR A 289 -11.71 3.07 21.82
N PHE A 290 -11.59 2.64 20.57
CA PHE A 290 -11.71 1.24 20.15
C PHE A 290 -10.81 1.02 18.93
N ASP A 291 -9.84 0.12 19.04
CA ASP A 291 -8.81 -0.05 18.00
C ASP A 291 -9.25 -0.94 16.83
N GLY A 292 -10.44 -1.54 16.91
CA GLY A 292 -10.99 -2.44 15.90
C GLY A 292 -10.35 -3.83 15.84
N LYS A 293 -9.36 -4.13 16.69
CA LYS A 293 -8.60 -5.40 16.65
C LYS A 293 -9.23 -6.44 17.58
N LEU A 294 -10.07 -7.30 17.03
CA LEU A 294 -10.82 -8.28 17.82
C LEU A 294 -9.99 -9.53 18.14
N GLY A 295 -9.20 -10.02 17.19
CA GLY A 295 -8.27 -11.11 17.42
C GLY A 295 -7.66 -11.68 16.15
N ILE A 296 -6.62 -12.48 16.34
CA ILE A 296 -5.98 -13.30 15.32
C ILE A 296 -5.72 -14.67 15.95
N PHE A 297 -6.27 -15.72 15.35
CA PHE A 297 -6.37 -17.03 15.98
C PHE A 297 -5.71 -18.09 15.09
N PRO A 298 -4.65 -18.77 15.56
CA PRO A 298 -4.00 -19.82 14.79
C PRO A 298 -4.87 -21.08 14.77
N PHE A 299 -4.89 -21.77 13.62
CA PHE A 299 -5.40 -23.13 13.52
C PHE A 299 -4.33 -24.12 13.99
N THR A 300 -4.21 -24.28 15.30
CA THR A 300 -3.27 -25.20 15.95
C THR A 300 -3.93 -26.03 17.04
N TYR A 301 -3.28 -27.12 17.43
CA TYR A 301 -3.68 -27.97 18.54
C TYR A 301 -2.46 -28.46 19.32
N GLN A 302 -2.65 -28.74 20.62
CA GLN A 302 -1.60 -29.24 21.49
C GLN A 302 -1.60 -30.78 21.48
N GLU A 303 -0.47 -31.42 21.20
CA GLU A 303 -0.32 -32.89 21.27
C GLU A 303 1.02 -33.27 21.94
N PRO A 304 1.04 -34.27 22.85
CA PRO A 304 2.28 -34.74 23.45
C PRO A 304 3.23 -35.38 22.42
N ALA A 305 4.52 -35.19 22.63
CA ALA A 305 5.58 -35.80 21.82
C ALA A 305 5.45 -37.34 21.77
N LYS A 306 5.20 -37.89 20.58
CA LYS A 306 5.17 -39.36 20.39
C LYS A 306 6.56 -39.99 20.48
N ARG A 307 7.61 -39.27 20.10
CA ARG A 307 9.01 -39.74 20.06
C ARG A 307 9.93 -38.73 20.74
N ALA A 308 10.95 -39.24 21.43
CA ALA A 308 12.06 -38.40 21.87
C ALA A 308 12.92 -38.00 20.68
N SER A 309 13.50 -36.80 20.72
CA SER A 309 14.44 -36.28 19.73
C SER A 309 15.62 -35.63 20.46
N LYS A 310 16.71 -35.34 19.73
CA LYS A 310 17.89 -34.66 20.30
C LYS A 310 17.54 -33.35 21.03
N ASN A 311 16.48 -32.67 20.61
CA ASN A 311 16.07 -31.38 21.15
C ASN A 311 14.84 -31.47 22.07
N ARG A 312 14.28 -32.67 22.33
CA ARG A 312 13.02 -32.78 23.09
C ARG A 312 12.72 -34.17 23.63
N ALA A 313 12.29 -34.26 24.88
CA ALA A 313 11.83 -35.50 25.52
C ALA A 313 10.48 -35.99 24.97
N LYS A 314 10.22 -37.30 25.12
CA LYS A 314 8.89 -37.88 24.87
C LYS A 314 7.89 -37.34 25.90
N GLY A 315 6.64 -37.09 25.50
CA GLY A 315 5.61 -36.50 26.37
C GLY A 315 5.56 -34.98 26.43
N THR A 316 6.58 -34.24 25.96
CA THR A 316 6.50 -32.76 25.92
C THR A 316 5.31 -32.31 25.06
N ILE A 317 4.46 -31.43 25.59
CA ILE A 317 3.33 -30.85 24.87
C ILE A 317 3.87 -30.00 23.71
N MET A 318 3.31 -30.21 22.51
CA MET A 318 3.78 -29.59 21.29
C MET A 318 2.63 -28.96 20.53
N THR A 319 2.82 -27.72 20.08
CA THR A 319 1.90 -27.08 19.17
C THR A 319 2.05 -27.71 17.78
N LYS A 320 0.95 -28.22 17.24
CA LYS A 320 0.85 -28.73 15.87
C LYS A 320 -0.11 -27.90 15.05
N VAL A 321 0.21 -27.78 13.77
CA VAL A 321 -0.62 -27.06 12.81
C VAL A 321 -1.73 -27.97 12.34
N VAL A 322 -2.94 -27.44 12.23
CA VAL A 322 -4.05 -28.12 11.55
C VAL A 322 -3.75 -28.11 10.04
N GLU A 323 -3.50 -29.28 9.46
CA GLU A 323 -3.09 -29.40 8.06
C GLU A 323 -4.22 -29.07 7.08
N SER A 324 -5.46 -29.39 7.45
CA SER A 324 -6.67 -29.13 6.66
C SER A 324 -7.74 -28.51 7.54
N VAL A 325 -8.06 -27.25 7.28
CA VAL A 325 -9.14 -26.52 7.95
C VAL A 325 -10.42 -26.75 7.17
N GLY A 326 -11.36 -27.51 7.75
CA GLY A 326 -12.66 -27.80 7.17
C GLY A 326 -13.77 -26.97 7.78
N LYS A 327 -15.01 -27.28 7.38
CA LYS A 327 -16.21 -26.56 7.84
C LYS A 327 -16.45 -26.65 9.36
N LYS A 328 -16.00 -27.73 9.99
CA LYS A 328 -16.15 -27.93 11.44
C LYS A 328 -15.18 -27.04 12.20
N GLU A 329 -13.94 -26.94 11.73
CA GLU A 329 -12.88 -26.15 12.34
C GLU A 329 -13.18 -24.65 12.24
N THR A 330 -13.62 -24.18 11.07
CA THR A 330 -14.04 -22.77 10.86
C THR A 330 -15.26 -22.43 11.73
N ARG A 331 -16.29 -23.30 11.77
CA ARG A 331 -17.46 -23.12 12.64
C ARG A 331 -17.05 -23.00 14.10
N SER A 332 -16.23 -23.94 14.58
CA SER A 332 -15.76 -23.93 15.97
C SER A 332 -14.93 -22.68 16.27
N MET A 333 -14.08 -22.24 15.35
CA MET A 333 -13.32 -21.00 15.50
C MET A 333 -14.23 -19.78 15.62
N LEU A 334 -15.23 -19.70 14.75
CA LEU A 334 -16.22 -18.62 14.77
C LEU A 334 -17.01 -18.58 16.07
N ILE A 335 -17.66 -19.69 16.44
CA ILE A 335 -18.56 -19.75 17.61
C ILE A 335 -17.80 -19.67 18.93
N ASN A 336 -16.69 -20.40 19.06
CA ASN A 336 -16.02 -20.57 20.35
C ASN A 336 -14.87 -19.60 20.60
N GLN A 337 -14.36 -18.90 19.58
CA GLN A 337 -13.28 -17.93 19.75
C GLN A 337 -13.67 -16.53 19.26
N ILE A 338 -14.11 -16.38 18.02
CA ILE A 338 -14.39 -15.05 17.43
C ILE A 338 -15.57 -14.38 18.13
N ILE A 339 -16.69 -15.08 18.33
CA ILE A 339 -17.89 -14.49 18.97
C ILE A 339 -17.60 -14.02 20.41
N PRO A 340 -17.01 -14.86 21.29
CA PRO A 340 -16.58 -14.39 22.61
C PRO A 340 -15.64 -13.19 22.55
N ALA A 341 -14.65 -13.20 21.65
CA ALA A 341 -13.71 -12.08 21.52
C ALA A 341 -14.38 -10.79 21.04
N ILE A 342 -15.41 -10.90 20.18
CA ILE A 342 -16.25 -9.76 19.81
C ILE A 342 -16.95 -9.23 21.06
N MET A 343 -17.67 -10.07 21.80
CA MET A 343 -18.45 -9.65 22.97
C MET A 343 -17.58 -9.02 24.06
N GLU A 344 -16.40 -9.57 24.30
CA GLU A 344 -15.44 -9.07 25.29
C GLU A 344 -14.92 -7.66 24.93
N LYS A 345 -14.58 -7.45 23.65
CA LYS A 345 -13.91 -6.23 23.19
C LYS A 345 -14.85 -5.17 22.65
N TRP A 346 -16.12 -5.51 22.38
CA TRP A 346 -17.05 -4.57 21.75
C TRP A 346 -17.32 -3.38 22.68
N PRO A 347 -17.42 -2.15 22.15
CA PRO A 347 -17.72 -0.98 22.97
C PRO A 347 -19.07 -1.12 23.71
N ILE A 348 -19.03 -1.13 25.05
CA ILE A 348 -20.16 -1.47 25.92
C ILE A 348 -21.29 -0.42 25.86
N SER A 349 -20.95 0.88 25.84
CA SER A 349 -21.90 1.99 25.99
C SER A 349 -22.46 2.55 24.68
N GLU A 350 -21.78 2.35 23.54
CA GLU A 350 -22.05 3.04 22.27
C GLU A 350 -22.09 2.10 21.05
N GLY A 351 -22.03 0.79 21.28
CA GLY A 351 -21.97 -0.21 20.21
C GLY A 351 -23.35 -0.61 19.68
N PRO A 352 -23.57 -0.66 18.36
CA PRO A 352 -24.69 -1.40 17.82
C PRO A 352 -24.58 -2.86 18.27
N LYS A 353 -25.71 -3.43 18.69
CA LYS A 353 -25.77 -4.81 19.17
C LYS A 353 -26.08 -5.82 18.07
N VAL A 354 -26.56 -5.35 16.92
CA VAL A 354 -26.63 -6.14 15.69
C VAL A 354 -25.31 -5.99 14.93
N ILE A 355 -24.56 -7.07 14.81
CA ILE A 355 -23.22 -7.11 14.22
C ILE A 355 -23.25 -7.95 12.95
N TYR A 356 -22.80 -7.36 11.85
CA TYR A 356 -22.65 -8.04 10.56
C TYR A 356 -21.23 -8.59 10.46
N ILE A 357 -21.10 -9.91 10.36
CA ILE A 357 -19.81 -10.58 10.18
C ILE A 357 -19.67 -10.93 8.70
N GLN A 358 -18.81 -10.20 8.01
CA GLN A 358 -18.49 -10.43 6.61
C GLN A 358 -17.40 -11.50 6.48
N GLN A 359 -17.64 -12.48 5.62
CA GLN A 359 -16.70 -13.54 5.24
C GLN A 359 -16.73 -13.79 3.73
N ASP A 360 -15.74 -14.51 3.21
CA ASP A 360 -15.74 -14.95 1.81
C ASP A 360 -16.68 -16.14 1.55
N ASN A 361 -16.76 -16.59 0.29
CA ASN A 361 -17.59 -17.71 -0.14
C ASN A 361 -16.85 -19.07 -0.14
N ALA A 362 -15.81 -19.24 0.67
CA ALA A 362 -15.12 -20.52 0.76
C ALA A 362 -16.09 -21.63 1.18
N ARG A 363 -15.96 -22.83 0.59
CA ARG A 363 -16.83 -23.98 0.91
C ARG A 363 -16.75 -24.43 2.36
N THR A 364 -15.67 -24.05 3.04
CA THR A 364 -15.43 -24.29 4.45
C THR A 364 -16.20 -23.33 5.34
N HIS A 365 -16.78 -22.25 4.83
CA HIS A 365 -17.56 -21.33 5.63
C HIS A 365 -18.98 -21.83 5.85
N ILE A 366 -19.53 -21.46 7.00
CA ILE A 366 -20.93 -21.72 7.33
C ILE A 366 -21.76 -20.55 6.81
N ASN A 367 -23.00 -20.82 6.41
CA ASN A 367 -23.93 -19.77 6.02
C ASN A 367 -24.77 -19.35 7.23
N GLN A 368 -25.54 -18.27 7.08
CA GLN A 368 -26.46 -17.82 8.11
C GLN A 368 -27.45 -18.94 8.52
N ASP A 369 -27.85 -19.83 7.61
CA ASP A 369 -28.83 -20.89 7.90
C ASP A 369 -28.23 -22.13 8.60
N ASP A 370 -26.94 -22.12 8.95
CA ASP A 370 -26.31 -23.26 9.63
C ASP A 370 -26.92 -23.51 11.01
N ALA A 371 -27.30 -24.77 11.29
CA ALA A 371 -28.09 -25.11 12.48
C ALA A 371 -27.37 -24.81 13.80
N GLU A 372 -26.05 -25.03 13.87
CA GLU A 372 -25.26 -24.69 15.05
C GLU A 372 -25.08 -23.18 15.18
N TRP A 373 -24.94 -22.47 14.05
CA TRP A 373 -24.90 -21.01 14.06
C TRP A 373 -26.19 -20.38 14.55
N GLN A 374 -27.35 -20.88 14.14
CA GLN A 374 -28.66 -20.38 14.60
C GLN A 374 -28.83 -20.48 16.13
N GLN A 375 -28.16 -21.45 16.77
CA GLN A 375 -28.14 -21.55 18.23
C GLN A 375 -27.20 -20.52 18.88
N ALA A 376 -26.12 -20.15 18.19
CA ALA A 376 -25.07 -19.26 18.71
C ALA A 376 -25.19 -17.79 18.28
N HIS A 377 -26.00 -17.47 17.26
CA HIS A 377 -26.06 -16.14 16.65
C HIS A 377 -26.63 -15.03 17.56
N LYS A 378 -27.22 -15.39 18.69
CA LYS A 378 -27.77 -14.47 19.69
C LYS A 378 -27.15 -14.80 21.04
N GLN A 379 -26.35 -13.88 21.57
CA GLN A 379 -25.68 -14.07 22.86
C GLN A 379 -25.78 -12.78 23.67
N GLY A 380 -26.47 -12.85 24.82
CA GLY A 380 -26.81 -11.67 25.60
C GLY A 380 -27.59 -10.67 24.74
N ASP A 381 -27.14 -9.41 24.73
CA ASP A 381 -27.75 -8.35 23.92
C ASP A 381 -27.34 -8.40 22.44
N PHE A 382 -26.35 -9.22 22.08
CA PHE A 382 -25.79 -9.24 20.73
C PHE A 382 -26.58 -10.16 19.79
N THR A 383 -26.77 -9.69 18.56
CA THR A 383 -27.26 -10.47 17.42
C THR A 383 -26.23 -10.42 16.30
N PHE A 384 -25.78 -11.57 15.84
CA PHE A 384 -24.77 -11.72 14.81
C PHE A 384 -25.41 -12.19 13.49
N ILE A 385 -25.05 -11.53 12.39
CA ILE A 385 -25.54 -11.81 11.05
C ILE A 385 -24.36 -12.10 10.15
N LEU A 386 -24.27 -13.31 9.61
CA LEU A 386 -23.26 -13.67 8.62
C LEU A 386 -23.63 -13.08 7.27
N VAL A 387 -22.69 -12.38 6.66
CA VAL A 387 -22.83 -11.78 5.33
C VAL A 387 -21.73 -12.33 4.44
N GLN A 388 -22.11 -12.78 3.26
CA GLN A 388 -21.17 -13.27 2.26
C GLN A 388 -20.82 -12.11 1.33
N GLN A 389 -19.53 -11.81 1.22
CA GLN A 389 -19.06 -10.84 0.23
C GLN A 389 -19.20 -11.40 -1.19
N PRO A 390 -19.15 -10.57 -2.25
CA PRO A 390 -19.22 -11.06 -3.62
C PRO A 390 -18.09 -12.06 -3.95
N PRO A 391 -18.34 -13.10 -4.77
CA PRO A 391 -17.30 -14.08 -5.10
C PRO A 391 -16.12 -13.44 -5.83
N ASN A 392 -14.91 -14.00 -5.66
CA ASN A 392 -13.66 -13.53 -6.27
C ASN A 392 -13.36 -12.04 -6.02
N SER A 393 -13.68 -11.53 -4.83
CA SER A 393 -13.58 -10.11 -4.47
C SER A 393 -12.70 -9.85 -3.25
N PRO A 394 -11.41 -10.20 -3.27
CA PRO A 394 -10.49 -9.98 -2.14
C PRO A 394 -10.28 -8.49 -1.83
N ASP A 395 -10.45 -7.62 -2.83
CA ASP A 395 -10.48 -6.16 -2.70
C ASP A 395 -11.66 -5.64 -1.88
N LEU A 396 -12.70 -6.47 -1.69
CA LEU A 396 -13.87 -6.15 -0.90
C LEU A 396 -13.82 -6.70 0.54
N ASN A 397 -12.67 -7.21 1.00
CA ASN A 397 -12.44 -7.59 2.39
C ASN A 397 -11.29 -6.77 3.00
N ILE A 398 -11.48 -6.17 4.17
CA ILE A 398 -10.47 -5.34 4.86
C ILE A 398 -9.15 -6.11 5.11
N LEU A 399 -9.25 -7.39 5.43
CA LEU A 399 -8.10 -8.21 5.77
C LEU A 399 -7.21 -8.45 4.54
N ASP A 400 -7.79 -8.95 3.47
CA ASP A 400 -7.12 -9.17 2.18
C ASP A 400 -6.69 -7.88 1.47
N LEU A 401 -7.52 -6.83 1.55
CA LEU A 401 -7.28 -5.54 0.91
C LEU A 401 -5.95 -4.92 1.34
N GLY A 402 -5.56 -5.09 2.61
CA GLY A 402 -4.27 -4.56 3.04
C GLY A 402 -3.84 -4.89 4.46
N PHE A 403 -4.75 -5.26 5.37
CA PHE A 403 -4.36 -5.44 6.77
C PHE A 403 -3.42 -6.63 6.97
N PHE A 404 -3.71 -7.77 6.33
CA PHE A 404 -2.82 -8.94 6.37
C PHE A 404 -1.44 -8.68 5.79
N ARG A 405 -1.34 -7.87 4.73
CA ARG A 405 -0.05 -7.49 4.14
C ARG A 405 0.81 -6.71 5.14
N SER A 406 0.19 -5.83 5.92
CA SER A 406 0.87 -5.07 6.99
C SER A 406 1.39 -6.00 8.09
N ILE A 407 0.56 -6.93 8.57
CA ILE A 407 0.94 -7.92 9.60
C ILE A 407 2.11 -8.76 9.09
N GLN A 408 1.99 -9.29 7.87
CA GLN A 408 3.03 -10.12 7.26
C GLN A 408 4.36 -9.35 7.07
N SER A 409 4.29 -8.06 6.69
CA SER A 409 5.47 -7.20 6.57
C SER A 409 6.20 -7.06 7.92
N LEU A 410 5.46 -6.78 9.00
CA LEU A 410 6.02 -6.67 10.35
C LEU A 410 6.57 -7.99 10.86
N MET A 411 5.82 -9.09 10.74
CA MET A 411 6.27 -10.40 11.19
C MET A 411 7.58 -10.83 10.50
N HIS A 412 7.74 -10.57 9.20
CA HIS A 412 9.00 -10.90 8.52
C HIS A 412 10.18 -10.00 8.93
N LYS A 413 9.95 -8.80 9.47
CA LYS A 413 11.02 -7.99 10.07
C LYS A 413 11.55 -8.62 11.36
N LYS A 414 10.70 -9.37 12.09
CA LYS A 414 11.07 -10.07 13.34
C LYS A 414 11.92 -11.31 13.12
N MET A 415 11.99 -11.82 11.89
CA MET A 415 12.84 -12.96 11.50
C MET A 415 12.63 -14.22 12.40
N PRO A 416 11.40 -14.72 12.53
CA PRO A 416 11.10 -15.88 13.38
C PRO A 416 11.92 -17.12 12.97
N LYS A 417 12.35 -17.91 13.95
CA LYS A 417 13.27 -19.05 13.71
C LYS A 417 12.52 -20.38 13.60
N ASP A 418 11.40 -20.51 14.27
CA ASP A 418 10.53 -21.67 14.24
C ASP A 418 9.04 -21.30 14.26
N VAL A 419 8.17 -22.31 14.36
CA VAL A 419 6.72 -22.13 14.29
C VAL A 419 6.17 -21.40 15.52
N ASP A 420 6.74 -21.63 16.70
CA ASP A 420 6.29 -20.96 17.93
C ASP A 420 6.70 -19.48 17.90
N ASP A 421 7.95 -19.19 17.54
CA ASP A 421 8.44 -17.83 17.26
C ASP A 421 7.58 -17.12 16.21
N MET A 422 7.16 -17.84 15.16
CA MET A 422 6.31 -17.28 14.10
C MET A 422 4.92 -16.93 14.62
N MET A 423 4.33 -17.78 15.47
CA MET A 423 3.01 -17.50 16.04
C MET A 423 3.05 -16.28 16.94
N GLU A 424 4.07 -16.17 17.79
CA GLU A 424 4.30 -15.00 18.63
C GLU A 424 4.54 -13.75 17.77
N ALA A 425 5.39 -13.83 16.75
CA ALA A 425 5.66 -12.71 15.85
C ALA A 425 4.41 -12.23 15.08
N VAL A 426 3.51 -13.14 14.69
CA VAL A 426 2.21 -12.78 14.08
C VAL A 426 1.31 -12.08 15.09
N HIS A 427 1.21 -12.62 16.31
CA HIS A 427 0.41 -12.05 17.39
C HIS A 427 0.89 -10.63 17.72
N GLU A 428 2.18 -10.46 17.98
CA GLU A 428 2.76 -9.16 18.25
C GLU A 428 2.58 -8.20 17.08
N ALA A 429 2.84 -8.64 15.83
CA ALA A 429 2.66 -7.79 14.65
C ALA A 429 1.21 -7.32 14.48
N TYR A 430 0.24 -8.16 14.82
CA TYR A 430 -1.18 -7.79 14.80
C TYR A 430 -1.49 -6.68 15.80
N PHE A 431 -0.99 -6.80 17.04
CA PHE A 431 -1.26 -5.80 18.09
C PHE A 431 -0.41 -4.53 17.97
N GLU A 432 0.80 -4.63 17.41
CA GLU A 432 1.71 -3.50 17.13
C GLU A 432 1.16 -2.55 16.05
N LEU A 433 0.28 -3.03 15.17
CA LEU A 433 -0.35 -2.18 14.16
C LEU A 433 -1.27 -1.15 14.79
N ASP A 434 -0.95 0.12 14.51
CA ASP A 434 -1.73 1.26 14.97
C ASP A 434 -3.17 1.24 14.43
N ALA A 435 -4.13 1.66 15.25
CA ALA A 435 -5.55 1.71 14.90
C ALA A 435 -5.81 2.60 13.65
N THR A 436 -5.02 3.66 13.46
CA THR A 436 -5.11 4.52 12.28
C THR A 436 -4.77 3.76 11.01
N THR A 437 -3.87 2.77 11.07
CA THR A 437 -3.55 1.91 9.91
C THR A 437 -4.78 1.11 9.48
N LEU A 438 -5.46 0.47 10.43
CA LEU A 438 -6.71 -0.25 10.16
C LEU A 438 -7.80 0.70 9.66
N GLY A 439 -7.99 1.86 10.30
CA GLY A 439 -8.94 2.88 9.87
C GLY A 439 -8.69 3.40 8.45
N ASN A 440 -7.42 3.51 8.06
CA ASN A 440 -7.05 3.86 6.69
C ASN A 440 -7.45 2.75 5.69
N VAL A 441 -7.36 1.47 6.05
CA VAL A 441 -7.83 0.37 5.18
C VAL A 441 -9.34 0.43 5.01
N TRP A 442 -10.10 0.69 6.08
CA TRP A 442 -11.55 0.94 6.00
C TRP A 442 -11.91 2.08 5.05
N LEU A 443 -11.14 3.17 5.07
CA LEU A 443 -11.36 4.25 4.13
C LEU A 443 -10.98 3.84 2.69
N SER A 444 -9.90 3.06 2.50
CA SER A 444 -9.57 2.49 1.18
C SER A 444 -10.71 1.64 0.63
N TYR A 445 -11.33 0.82 1.47
CA TYR A 445 -12.44 -0.04 1.09
C TYR A 445 -13.60 0.76 0.49
N GLN A 446 -13.96 1.89 1.11
CA GLN A 446 -14.99 2.78 0.56
C GLN A 446 -14.58 3.45 -0.76
N TYR A 447 -13.31 3.84 -0.91
CA TYR A 447 -12.80 4.34 -2.20
C TYR A 447 -12.78 3.25 -3.28
N ILE A 448 -12.50 2.00 -2.92
CA ILE A 448 -12.55 0.88 -3.86
C ILE A 448 -13.97 0.63 -4.33
N MET A 449 -14.95 0.66 -3.43
CA MET A 449 -16.35 0.54 -3.83
C MET A 449 -16.76 1.65 -4.80
N ASN A 450 -16.21 2.87 -4.70
CA ASN A 450 -16.41 3.89 -5.73
C ASN A 450 -15.85 3.46 -7.10
N GLU A 451 -14.67 2.85 -7.15
CA GLU A 451 -14.12 2.34 -8.41
C GLU A 451 -14.96 1.19 -8.95
N VAL A 452 -15.39 0.25 -8.10
CA VAL A 452 -16.29 -0.86 -8.47
C VAL A 452 -17.56 -0.33 -9.14
N LEU A 453 -18.15 0.75 -8.63
CA LEU A 453 -19.30 1.39 -9.27
C LEU A 453 -18.94 1.99 -10.63
N LYS A 454 -17.83 2.74 -10.73
CA LYS A 454 -17.37 3.39 -11.98
C LYS A 454 -17.08 2.38 -13.10
N VAL A 455 -16.49 1.24 -12.77
CA VAL A 455 -16.12 0.21 -13.74
C VAL A 455 -17.12 -0.95 -13.82
N LYS A 456 -18.35 -0.73 -13.32
CA LYS A 456 -19.47 -1.68 -13.39
C LYS A 456 -19.11 -3.09 -12.91
N GLY A 457 -18.42 -3.18 -11.77
CA GLY A 457 -18.06 -4.45 -11.13
C GLY A 457 -16.70 -4.99 -11.50
N SER A 458 -16.03 -4.46 -12.53
CA SER A 458 -14.73 -4.95 -13.01
C SER A 458 -13.61 -4.76 -11.97
N ASN A 459 -12.52 -5.52 -12.14
CA ASN A 459 -11.26 -5.33 -11.41
C ASN A 459 -10.29 -4.40 -12.18
N ASP A 460 -10.69 -3.91 -13.35
CA ASP A 460 -9.88 -3.03 -14.19
C ASP A 460 -9.93 -1.58 -13.68
N TYR A 461 -9.32 -1.36 -12.52
CA TYR A 461 -9.14 -0.04 -11.94
C TYR A 461 -7.84 0.02 -11.14
N LEU A 462 -7.32 1.23 -10.96
CA LEU A 462 -6.19 1.46 -10.08
C LEU A 462 -6.69 1.71 -8.66
N VAL A 463 -6.05 1.07 -7.68
CA VAL A 463 -6.36 1.32 -6.26
C VAL A 463 -6.21 2.81 -5.96
N PRO A 464 -7.27 3.50 -5.46
CA PRO A 464 -7.21 4.95 -5.27
C PRO A 464 -6.18 5.37 -4.22
N HIS A 465 -5.23 6.23 -4.63
CA HIS A 465 -4.25 6.85 -3.74
C HIS A 465 -4.69 8.27 -3.35
N VAL A 466 -5.39 8.39 -2.23
CA VAL A 466 -6.02 9.66 -1.78
C VAL A 466 -5.18 10.46 -0.76
N ASN A 467 -3.88 10.18 -0.64
CA ASN A 467 -2.96 10.88 0.26
C ASN A 467 -3.51 11.06 1.69
N LYS A 468 -4.07 9.99 2.28
CA LYS A 468 -4.79 10.04 3.57
C LYS A 468 -3.99 10.70 4.70
N LYS A 469 -2.69 10.42 4.79
CA LYS A 469 -1.80 11.05 5.78
C LYS A 469 -1.80 12.57 5.66
N LYS A 470 -1.73 13.11 4.44
CA LYS A 470 -1.79 14.55 4.17
C LYS A 470 -3.16 15.12 4.53
N LEU A 471 -4.24 14.46 4.10
CA LEU A 471 -5.60 14.91 4.42
C LEU A 471 -5.86 14.90 5.93
N ALA A 472 -5.34 13.91 6.67
CA ALA A 472 -5.44 13.84 8.12
C ALA A 472 -4.68 15.01 8.78
N ALA A 473 -3.45 15.28 8.34
CA ALA A 473 -2.65 16.40 8.85
C ALA A 473 -3.31 17.77 8.60
N GLU A 474 -4.07 17.91 7.51
CA GLU A 474 -4.85 19.11 7.21
C GLU A 474 -6.23 19.16 7.90
N GLY A 475 -6.62 18.12 8.67
CA GLY A 475 -7.95 18.03 9.27
C GLY A 475 -9.09 17.84 8.27
N LYS A 476 -8.78 17.38 7.05
CA LYS A 476 -9.72 17.23 5.91
C LYS A 476 -9.99 15.77 5.53
N LEU A 477 -9.45 14.80 6.27
CA LEU A 477 -9.71 13.39 5.98
C LEU A 477 -11.20 13.11 6.22
N PRO A 478 -11.95 12.68 5.18
CA PRO A 478 -13.37 12.44 5.36
C PRO A 478 -13.60 11.24 6.28
N PHE A 479 -14.59 11.37 7.14
CA PHE A 479 -15.03 10.28 7.99
C PHE A 479 -15.72 9.16 7.19
N GLN A 480 -16.48 9.50 6.15
CA GLN A 480 -17.07 8.56 5.20
C GLN A 480 -16.82 9.09 3.78
N VAL A 481 -16.52 8.18 2.86
CA VAL A 481 -16.35 8.53 1.44
C VAL A 481 -17.71 8.76 0.80
N THR A 482 -17.79 9.81 -0.01
CA THR A 482 -18.94 10.09 -0.87
C THR A 482 -18.75 9.39 -2.21
N ALA A 483 -19.77 8.67 -2.66
CA ALA A 483 -19.81 8.08 -3.99
C ALA A 483 -20.19 9.13 -5.04
N PRO A 484 -19.52 9.16 -6.20
CA PRO A 484 -19.86 10.10 -7.26
C PRO A 484 -21.26 9.78 -7.82
N MET A 485 -22.14 10.78 -7.84
CA MET A 485 -23.54 10.62 -8.24
C MET A 485 -23.69 9.92 -9.60
N TRP A 486 -22.90 10.32 -10.59
CA TRP A 486 -22.98 9.77 -11.94
C TRP A 486 -22.69 8.26 -11.94
N ALA A 487 -21.69 7.81 -11.17
CA ALA A 487 -21.33 6.39 -11.09
C ALA A 487 -22.43 5.57 -10.40
N VAL A 488 -23.07 6.13 -9.36
CA VAL A 488 -24.21 5.50 -8.68
C VAL A 488 -25.38 5.31 -9.65
N HIS A 489 -25.71 6.33 -10.45
CA HIS A 489 -26.80 6.25 -11.43
C HIS A 489 -26.50 5.24 -12.54
N GLU A 490 -25.29 5.27 -13.10
CA GLU A 490 -24.88 4.30 -14.12
C GLU A 490 -24.86 2.87 -13.60
N ALA A 491 -24.35 2.67 -12.38
CA ALA A 491 -24.35 1.37 -11.70
C ALA A 491 -25.77 0.87 -11.41
N TRP A 492 -26.66 1.75 -10.94
CA TRP A 492 -28.06 1.41 -10.70
C TRP A 492 -28.77 1.00 -12.00
N ASN A 493 -28.57 1.77 -13.07
CA ASN A 493 -29.12 1.44 -14.39
C ASN A 493 -28.52 0.15 -14.96
N TYR A 494 -27.24 -0.15 -14.68
CA TYR A 494 -26.63 -1.41 -15.09
C TYR A 494 -27.28 -2.64 -14.43
N LEU A 495 -27.81 -2.51 -13.21
CA LEU A 495 -28.50 -3.59 -12.51
C LEU A 495 -29.99 -3.67 -12.85
N HIS A 496 -30.67 -2.52 -12.89
CA HIS A 496 -32.14 -2.45 -12.93
C HIS A 496 -32.71 -1.88 -14.22
N GLY A 497 -31.88 -1.28 -15.07
CA GLY A 497 -32.30 -0.79 -16.37
C GLY A 497 -32.67 -1.96 -17.27
N THR A 498 -33.89 -1.93 -17.81
CA THR A 498 -34.24 -2.72 -18.98
C THR A 498 -33.42 -2.19 -20.16
N GLY A 499 -32.63 -3.08 -20.77
CA GLY A 499 -31.73 -2.75 -21.88
C GLY A 499 -32.44 -2.23 -23.12
#